data_AF-A0A0P9R7C8-F1
#
_entry.id   AF-A0A0P9R7C8-F1
#
_cell.length_a   1.000
_cell.length_b   1.000
_cell.length_c   1.000
_cell.angle_alpha   90.00
_cell.angle_beta   90.00
_cell.angle_gamma   90.00
#
_symmetry.space_group_name_H-M   'P 1'
#
loop_
_entity.id
_entity.type
_entity.pdbx_description
1 polymer ?
#
loop_
_entity_poly.entity_id
_entity_poly.type
_entity_poly.pdbx_seq_one_letter_code
_entity_poly.pdbx_strand_id
1 'polypeptide(L)'
;MCSHYEAPTPHQVADAFGVALFDQGRLDLWPAYIGPFLRHPDGRAEDDESPAAMEVMTGSFGLIPSWSKDSKIARRTYNARSETVAEKPSFRHAWRHAQHCIIPAVAIYEPDWRSGKTVATRIVREDAELLGIAGLWEQWRDPSTDQILHSYTMLTMNADDHEFMKAYHKPQDEKRMVVILPKGSYMDWLNAQPEQSAAFMNQYPADRLIVDM
;
A
#
# COMPACT_ATOMS: atom_id res chain seq x y z
N MET A 1 -9.17 -0.08 9.19
CA MET A 1 -8.38 -0.65 8.09
C MET A 1 -8.92 -0.07 6.79
N CYS A 2 -8.05 0.61 6.04
CA CYS A 2 -8.36 1.28 4.79
C CYS A 2 -8.68 0.26 3.68
N SER A 3 -9.93 0.28 3.20
CA SER A 3 -10.38 -0.58 2.11
C SER A 3 -10.70 0.18 0.82
N HIS A 4 -10.49 1.49 0.81
CA HIS A 4 -10.87 2.35 -0.32
C HIS A 4 -9.86 3.46 -0.48
N TYR A 5 -9.27 3.58 -1.66
CA TYR A 5 -8.31 4.63 -1.97
C TYR A 5 -8.46 5.11 -3.41
N GLU A 6 -8.02 6.33 -3.66
CA GLU A 6 -7.95 6.93 -4.99
C GLU A 6 -6.52 6.77 -5.52
N ALA A 7 -6.34 5.96 -6.57
CA ALA A 7 -5.07 5.87 -7.27
C ALA A 7 -4.80 7.13 -8.10
N PRO A 8 -3.54 7.55 -8.24
CA PRO A 8 -3.13 8.60 -9.16
C PRO A 8 -3.18 8.16 -10.63
N THR A 9 -3.20 9.13 -11.52
CA THR A 9 -2.96 8.91 -12.96
C THR A 9 -1.50 8.53 -13.24
N PRO A 10 -1.18 7.83 -14.35
CA PRO A 10 0.19 7.52 -14.73
C PRO A 10 1.14 8.72 -14.77
N HIS A 11 0.66 9.89 -15.21
CA HIS A 11 1.46 11.11 -15.22
C HIS A 11 1.80 11.58 -13.81
N GLN A 12 0.82 11.59 -12.88
CA GLN A 12 1.08 11.92 -11.48
C GLN A 12 2.08 10.95 -10.83
N VAL A 13 2.03 9.65 -11.17
CA VAL A 13 3.02 8.68 -10.68
C VAL A 13 4.40 8.96 -11.27
N ALA A 14 4.50 9.19 -12.58
CA ALA A 14 5.76 9.50 -13.24
C ALA A 14 6.41 10.76 -12.67
N ASP A 15 5.62 11.83 -12.49
CA ASP A 15 6.09 13.10 -11.94
C ASP A 15 6.55 12.98 -10.48
N ALA A 16 5.80 12.23 -9.65
CA ALA A 16 6.08 12.11 -8.21
C ALA A 16 7.22 11.13 -7.88
N PHE A 17 7.37 10.06 -8.68
CA PHE A 17 8.29 8.95 -8.38
C PHE A 17 9.41 8.77 -9.40
N GLY A 18 9.39 9.49 -10.54
CA GLY A 18 10.43 9.38 -11.56
C GLY A 18 10.43 8.03 -12.30
N VAL A 19 9.25 7.47 -12.54
CA VAL A 19 9.08 6.16 -13.21
C VAL A 19 8.45 6.31 -14.61
N ALA A 20 8.58 5.27 -15.43
CA ALA A 20 7.96 5.23 -16.74
C ALA A 20 6.42 5.30 -16.67
N LEU A 21 5.80 5.81 -17.74
CA LEU A 21 4.35 5.75 -17.91
C LEU A 21 3.87 4.30 -18.05
N PHE A 22 2.64 4.06 -17.62
CA PHE A 22 1.96 2.77 -17.67
C PHE A 22 0.50 2.96 -18.08
N ASP A 23 -0.17 1.85 -18.39
CA ASP A 23 -1.58 1.88 -18.78
C ASP A 23 -2.48 2.30 -17.60
N GLN A 24 -3.35 3.27 -17.86
CA GLN A 24 -4.31 3.76 -16.88
C GLN A 24 -5.31 2.66 -16.50
N GLY A 25 -5.27 2.24 -15.23
CA GLY A 25 -6.27 1.38 -14.61
C GLY A 25 -7.44 2.16 -14.00
N ARG A 26 -8.18 1.51 -13.09
CA ARG A 26 -9.20 2.20 -12.28
C ARG A 26 -8.53 3.17 -11.31
N LEU A 27 -9.16 4.33 -11.11
CA LEU A 27 -8.72 5.31 -10.10
C LEU A 27 -9.40 5.06 -8.75
N ASP A 28 -10.68 4.70 -8.74
CA ASP A 28 -11.44 4.36 -7.52
C ASP A 28 -11.23 2.88 -7.16
N LEU A 29 -10.39 2.61 -6.15
CA LEU A 29 -9.89 1.26 -5.87
C LEU A 29 -10.42 0.68 -4.56
N TRP A 30 -10.94 -0.54 -4.70
CA TRP A 30 -11.50 -1.39 -3.64
C TRP A 30 -10.78 -2.74 -3.63
N PRO A 31 -10.92 -3.57 -2.58
CA PRO A 31 -10.20 -4.82 -2.48
C PRO A 31 -10.51 -5.75 -3.68
N ALA A 32 -9.47 -6.42 -4.18
CA ALA A 32 -9.41 -7.22 -5.40
C ALA A 32 -9.48 -6.44 -6.73
N TYR A 33 -9.47 -5.10 -6.73
CA TYR A 33 -9.28 -4.34 -7.97
C TYR A 33 -7.80 -4.27 -8.34
N ILE A 34 -7.50 -4.02 -9.61
CA ILE A 34 -6.12 -3.85 -10.10
C ILE A 34 -5.71 -2.39 -9.94
N GLY A 35 -4.61 -2.16 -9.21
CA GLY A 35 -4.04 -0.84 -8.96
C GLY A 35 -2.52 -0.80 -9.14
N PRO A 36 -1.93 0.40 -9.20
CA PRO A 36 -0.48 0.57 -9.29
C PRO A 36 0.21 0.35 -7.95
N PHE A 37 1.42 -0.20 -7.99
CA PHE A 37 2.37 -0.18 -6.89
C PHE A 37 3.78 -0.04 -7.45
N LEU A 38 4.68 0.59 -6.70
CA LEU A 38 6.09 0.76 -7.09
C LEU A 38 6.94 -0.25 -6.32
N ARG A 39 7.91 -0.86 -6.99
CA ARG A 39 8.91 -1.73 -6.37
C ARG A 39 10.31 -1.43 -6.88
N HIS A 40 11.32 -1.98 -6.22
CA HIS A 40 12.65 -2.05 -6.81
C HIS A 40 12.61 -2.97 -8.04
N PRO A 41 13.23 -2.62 -9.18
CA PRO A 41 13.31 -3.51 -10.35
C PRO A 41 13.97 -4.85 -10.01
N ASP A 42 13.45 -5.95 -10.56
CA ASP A 42 14.06 -7.28 -10.41
C ASP A 42 15.41 -7.35 -11.14
N GLY A 43 16.40 -8.03 -10.56
CA GLY A 43 17.57 -8.52 -11.28
C GLY A 43 18.47 -7.44 -11.90
N ARG A 44 19.02 -6.54 -11.08
CA ARG A 44 20.21 -5.75 -11.48
C ARG A 44 21.31 -6.70 -11.95
N ALA A 45 21.40 -6.93 -13.25
CA ALA A 45 22.65 -7.38 -13.84
C ALA A 45 23.67 -6.24 -13.63
N GLU A 46 24.96 -6.58 -13.43
CA GLU A 46 26.02 -5.57 -13.31
C GLU A 46 26.09 -4.63 -14.54
N ASP A 47 25.46 -5.04 -15.66
CA ASP A 47 25.39 -4.32 -16.93
C ASP A 47 23.99 -3.74 -17.26
N ASP A 48 23.04 -3.73 -16.32
CA ASP A 48 21.71 -3.17 -16.57
C ASP A 48 21.77 -1.63 -16.54
N GLU A 49 21.77 -1.00 -17.71
CA GLU A 49 21.71 0.45 -17.90
C GLU A 49 20.37 1.08 -17.46
N SER A 50 19.43 0.30 -16.90
CA SER A 50 18.16 0.84 -16.41
C SER A 50 18.39 1.98 -15.41
N PRO A 51 18.10 3.24 -15.79
CA PRO A 51 18.41 4.40 -14.96
C PRO A 51 17.38 4.60 -13.84
N ALA A 52 16.30 3.80 -13.83
CA ALA A 52 15.17 4.00 -12.94
C ALA A 52 15.40 3.31 -11.59
N ALA A 53 15.43 4.11 -10.52
CA ALA A 53 15.57 3.60 -9.15
C ALA A 53 14.37 2.75 -8.68
N MET A 54 13.23 2.87 -9.38
CA MET A 54 11.96 2.20 -9.09
C MET A 54 11.26 1.83 -10.41
N GLU A 55 10.46 0.78 -10.39
CA GLU A 55 9.51 0.46 -11.47
C GLU A 55 8.07 0.47 -10.95
N VAL A 56 7.15 0.82 -11.84
CA VAL A 56 5.72 0.72 -11.58
C VAL A 56 5.18 -0.62 -12.09
N MET A 57 4.43 -1.29 -11.23
CA MET A 57 3.74 -2.54 -11.52
C MET A 57 2.25 -2.35 -11.32
N THR A 58 1.45 -3.23 -11.92
CA THR A 58 0.01 -3.32 -11.64
C THR A 58 -0.32 -4.67 -11.01
N GLY A 59 -1.20 -4.67 -10.02
CA GLY A 59 -1.58 -5.90 -9.32
C GLY A 59 -2.87 -5.78 -8.53
N SER A 60 -3.35 -6.91 -8.01
CA SER A 60 -4.54 -6.98 -7.17
C SER A 60 -4.32 -6.28 -5.81
N PHE A 61 -5.22 -5.35 -5.45
CA PHE A 61 -5.29 -4.76 -4.11
C PHE A 61 -5.81 -5.80 -3.11
N GLY A 62 -4.91 -6.47 -2.43
CA GLY A 62 -5.18 -7.69 -1.69
C GLY A 62 -4.18 -8.75 -2.07
N LEU A 63 -3.22 -8.99 -1.18
CA LEU A 63 -2.10 -9.89 -1.44
C LEU A 63 -2.58 -11.34 -1.53
N ILE A 64 -2.19 -12.00 -2.62
CA ILE A 64 -2.56 -13.38 -2.94
C ILE A 64 -1.29 -14.22 -2.73
N PRO A 65 -1.24 -15.03 -1.66
CA PRO A 65 -0.08 -15.86 -1.40
C PRO A 65 0.11 -16.89 -2.51
N SER A 66 1.36 -17.24 -2.81
CA SER A 66 1.71 -18.24 -3.83
C SER A 66 0.99 -19.59 -3.69
N TRP A 67 0.62 -19.98 -2.47
CA TRP A 67 -0.11 -21.23 -2.17
C TRP A 67 -1.65 -21.14 -2.35
N SER A 68 -2.19 -19.96 -2.66
CA SER A 68 -3.63 -19.77 -2.78
C SER A 68 -4.20 -20.54 -3.96
N LYS A 69 -5.39 -21.13 -3.79
CA LYS A 69 -6.10 -21.88 -4.85
C LYS A 69 -6.93 -20.99 -5.76
N ASP A 70 -7.31 -19.81 -5.28
CA ASP A 70 -8.03 -18.79 -6.04
C ASP A 70 -7.63 -17.38 -5.55
N SER A 71 -8.09 -16.34 -6.27
CA SER A 71 -7.77 -14.94 -5.94
C SER A 71 -8.70 -14.32 -4.89
N LYS A 72 -9.70 -15.04 -4.37
CA LYS A 72 -10.73 -14.46 -3.49
C LYS A 72 -10.16 -13.98 -2.15
N ILE A 73 -9.02 -14.55 -1.73
CA ILE A 73 -8.32 -14.15 -0.51
C ILE A 73 -7.94 -12.67 -0.52
N ALA A 74 -7.76 -12.06 -1.70
CA ALA A 74 -7.48 -10.63 -1.87
C ALA A 74 -8.49 -9.72 -1.13
N ARG A 75 -9.76 -10.13 -1.02
CA ARG A 75 -10.79 -9.40 -0.26
C ARG A 75 -10.58 -9.39 1.26
N ARG A 76 -9.59 -10.11 1.77
CA ARG A 76 -9.27 -10.24 3.20
C ARG A 76 -7.81 -9.92 3.52
N THR A 77 -6.99 -9.63 2.51
CA THR A 77 -5.54 -9.42 2.63
C THR A 77 -5.08 -8.09 2.03
N TYR A 78 -6.01 -7.15 1.81
CA TYR A 78 -5.72 -5.78 1.31
C TYR A 78 -5.00 -4.92 2.34
N ASN A 79 -5.09 -5.24 3.63
CA ASN A 79 -4.27 -4.66 4.69
C ASN A 79 -3.57 -5.77 5.48
N ALA A 80 -2.35 -5.49 5.91
CA ALA A 80 -1.57 -6.32 6.82
C ALA A 80 -1.22 -5.52 8.07
N ARG A 81 -1.43 -6.11 9.25
CA ARG A 81 -1.02 -5.52 10.54
C ARG A 81 0.48 -5.70 10.72
N SER A 82 1.23 -4.61 10.81
CA SER A 82 2.69 -4.64 10.92
C SER A 82 3.19 -5.42 12.13
N GLU A 83 2.39 -5.51 13.20
CA GLU A 83 2.72 -6.24 14.43
C GLU A 83 2.73 -7.76 14.24
N THR A 84 2.04 -8.28 13.22
CA THR A 84 1.89 -9.74 13.01
C THR A 84 2.25 -10.19 11.59
N VAL A 85 2.63 -9.26 10.72
CA VAL A 85 2.87 -9.51 9.29
C VAL A 85 3.95 -10.58 9.05
N ALA A 86 4.98 -10.64 9.90
CA ALA A 86 6.05 -11.63 9.83
C ALA A 86 5.59 -13.07 10.15
N GLU A 87 4.46 -13.23 10.83
CA GLU A 87 3.97 -14.53 11.32
C GLU A 87 2.80 -15.06 10.50
N LYS A 88 1.93 -14.17 10.01
CA LYS A 88 0.69 -14.55 9.33
C LYS A 88 0.99 -15.29 8.02
N PRO A 89 0.40 -16.48 7.77
CA PRO A 89 0.67 -17.27 6.57
C PRO A 89 0.47 -16.54 5.25
N SER A 90 -0.45 -15.57 5.23
CA SER A 90 -0.71 -14.76 4.04
C SER A 90 0.42 -13.80 3.70
N PHE A 91 1.23 -13.34 4.67
CA PHE A 91 2.18 -12.24 4.46
C PHE A 91 3.63 -12.60 4.77
N ARG A 92 3.86 -13.62 5.60
CA ARG A 92 5.19 -13.98 6.12
C ARG A 92 6.22 -14.28 5.03
N HIS A 93 5.78 -14.75 3.86
CA HIS A 93 6.67 -14.99 2.71
C HIS A 93 7.16 -13.66 2.15
N ALA A 94 6.24 -12.79 1.73
CA ALA A 94 6.57 -11.45 1.25
C ALA A 94 7.41 -10.63 2.24
N TRP A 95 7.10 -10.71 3.54
CA TRP A 95 7.90 -10.07 4.58
C TRP A 95 9.32 -10.62 4.65
N ARG A 96 9.48 -11.95 4.73
CA ARG A 96 10.80 -12.62 4.82
C ARG A 96 11.68 -12.33 3.60
N HIS A 97 11.09 -12.12 2.44
CA HIS A 97 11.82 -11.86 1.20
C HIS A 97 11.96 -10.36 0.89
N ALA A 98 11.62 -9.48 1.85
CA ALA A 98 11.64 -8.02 1.66
C ALA A 98 10.97 -7.60 0.35
N GLN A 99 9.82 -8.18 0.03
CA GLN A 99 9.02 -7.81 -1.14
C GLN A 99 8.28 -6.50 -0.85
N HIS A 100 9.03 -5.45 -0.53
CA HIS A 100 8.54 -4.12 -0.23
C HIS A 100 8.03 -3.46 -1.50
N CYS A 101 6.91 -2.75 -1.38
CA CYS A 101 6.40 -1.84 -2.39
C CYS A 101 5.91 -0.54 -1.77
N ILE A 102 5.70 0.45 -2.63
CA ILE A 102 5.02 1.70 -2.30
C ILE A 102 3.71 1.73 -3.08
N ILE A 103 2.59 1.91 -2.41
CA ILE A 103 1.29 2.11 -3.06
C ILE A 103 1.07 3.63 -3.16
N PRO A 104 1.08 4.21 -4.37
CA PRO A 104 0.83 5.62 -4.53
C PRO A 104 -0.68 5.88 -4.48
N ALA A 105 -1.11 6.88 -3.71
CA ALA A 105 -2.52 7.27 -3.60
C ALA A 105 -2.66 8.79 -3.62
N VAL A 106 -3.67 9.29 -4.32
CA VAL A 106 -4.12 10.69 -4.20
C VAL A 106 -4.79 10.89 -2.85
N ALA A 107 -5.65 9.96 -2.46
CA ALA A 107 -6.38 9.97 -1.22
C ALA A 107 -6.62 8.55 -0.69
N ILE A 108 -6.81 8.45 0.62
CA ILE A 108 -7.45 7.28 1.25
C ILE A 108 -8.83 7.68 1.76
N TYR A 109 -9.74 6.72 1.86
CA TYR A 109 -11.06 6.95 2.42
C TYR A 109 -11.23 6.14 3.70
N GLU A 110 -11.49 6.84 4.79
CA GLU A 110 -11.81 6.21 6.06
C GLU A 110 -13.23 6.56 6.52
N PRO A 111 -13.97 5.59 7.10
CA PRO A 111 -15.34 5.84 7.54
C PRO A 111 -15.34 6.68 8.83
N ASP A 112 -15.95 7.86 8.78
CA ASP A 112 -16.22 8.71 9.94
C ASP A 112 -17.59 8.34 10.53
N TRP A 113 -17.59 8.06 11.83
CA TRP A 113 -18.77 7.66 12.61
C TRP A 113 -19.24 8.74 13.60
N ARG A 114 -18.59 9.91 13.66
CA ARG A 114 -18.91 10.99 14.62
C ARG A 114 -20.33 11.54 14.47
N SER A 115 -20.92 11.42 13.27
CA SER A 115 -22.31 11.78 13.00
C SER A 115 -23.35 10.73 13.45
N GLY A 116 -22.91 9.58 13.97
CA GLY A 116 -23.75 8.41 14.26
C GLY A 116 -24.07 7.54 13.03
N LYS A 117 -23.63 7.94 11.84
CA LYS A 117 -23.71 7.19 10.57
C LYS A 117 -22.32 7.14 9.93
N THR A 118 -22.07 6.16 9.09
CA THR A 118 -20.81 6.08 8.33
C THR A 118 -20.80 7.12 7.20
N VAL A 119 -19.80 8.00 7.21
CA VAL A 119 -19.51 8.94 6.13
C VAL A 119 -18.11 8.63 5.59
N ALA A 120 -17.99 8.30 4.31
CA ALA A 120 -16.68 8.10 3.69
C ALA A 120 -15.94 9.44 3.66
N THR A 121 -14.83 9.54 4.39
CA THR A 121 -14.05 10.78 4.51
C THR A 121 -12.78 10.67 3.69
N ARG A 122 -12.63 11.57 2.72
CA ARG A 122 -11.46 11.63 1.85
C ARG A 122 -10.31 12.32 2.57
N ILE A 123 -9.22 11.60 2.79
CA ILE A 123 -8.04 12.06 3.52
C ILE A 123 -6.87 12.15 2.54
N VAL A 124 -6.24 13.32 2.47
CA VAL A 124 -5.11 13.64 1.60
C VAL A 124 -3.94 14.20 2.41
N ARG A 125 -2.78 14.34 1.77
CA ARG A 125 -1.68 15.12 2.35
C ARG A 125 -1.99 16.61 2.28
N GLU A 126 -1.62 17.32 3.33
CA GLU A 126 -1.78 18.78 3.42
C GLU A 126 -1.02 19.52 2.31
N ASP A 127 0.14 19.00 1.90
CA ASP A 127 1.00 19.59 0.86
C ASP A 127 0.59 19.26 -0.59
N ALA A 128 -0.56 18.62 -0.78
CA ALA A 128 -1.09 18.18 -2.08
C ALA A 128 -0.18 17.21 -2.87
N GLU A 129 0.87 16.66 -2.27
CA GLU A 129 1.62 15.55 -2.86
C GLU A 129 0.85 14.23 -2.72
N LEU A 130 1.26 13.22 -3.49
CA LEU A 130 0.73 11.86 -3.35
C LEU A 130 1.16 11.23 -2.01
N LEU A 131 0.27 10.43 -1.43
CA LEU A 131 0.59 9.50 -0.36
C LEU A 131 1.48 8.37 -0.93
N GLY A 132 2.59 8.09 -0.26
CA GLY A 132 3.39 6.88 -0.50
C GLY A 132 3.13 5.87 0.62
N ILE A 133 2.24 4.91 0.41
CA ILE A 133 1.85 3.95 1.45
C ILE A 133 2.80 2.75 1.41
N ALA A 134 3.42 2.39 2.54
CA ALA A 134 4.25 1.20 2.66
C ALA A 134 3.40 -0.06 2.47
N GLY A 135 3.89 -1.00 1.67
CA GLY A 135 3.21 -2.26 1.43
C GLY A 135 4.14 -3.41 1.12
N LEU A 136 3.53 -4.58 0.98
CA LEU A 136 4.19 -5.77 0.47
C LEU A 136 3.55 -6.18 -0.86
N TRP A 137 4.35 -6.78 -1.74
CA TRP A 137 3.86 -7.38 -2.98
C TRP A 137 4.17 -8.88 -3.05
N GLU A 138 3.40 -9.62 -3.85
CA GLU A 138 3.66 -11.02 -4.14
C GLU A 138 3.20 -11.38 -5.57
N GLN A 139 3.88 -12.36 -6.16
CA GLN A 139 3.52 -12.96 -7.44
C GLN A 139 2.76 -14.27 -7.19
N TRP A 140 1.60 -14.41 -7.81
CA TRP A 140 0.77 -15.61 -7.74
C TRP A 140 0.52 -16.16 -9.15
N ARG A 141 0.74 -17.47 -9.32
CA ARG A 141 0.42 -18.20 -10.55
C ARG A 141 -0.97 -18.80 -10.39
N ASP A 142 -1.92 -18.33 -11.18
CA ASP A 142 -3.30 -18.83 -11.14
C ASP A 142 -3.33 -20.31 -11.54
N PRO A 143 -3.72 -21.24 -10.65
CA PRO A 143 -3.75 -22.67 -10.94
C PRO A 143 -4.70 -23.06 -12.08
N SER A 144 -5.65 -22.19 -12.44
CA SER A 144 -6.65 -22.45 -13.48
C SER A 144 -6.24 -21.96 -14.87
N THR A 145 -5.40 -20.94 -14.96
CA THR A 145 -5.00 -20.30 -16.22
C THR A 145 -3.50 -20.33 -16.49
N ASP A 146 -2.69 -20.71 -15.49
CA ASP A 146 -1.23 -20.62 -15.47
C ASP A 146 -0.68 -19.19 -15.64
N GLN A 147 -1.56 -18.17 -15.61
CA GLN A 147 -1.18 -16.78 -15.71
C GLN A 147 -0.59 -16.27 -14.41
N ILE A 148 0.40 -15.40 -14.55
CA ILE A 148 0.99 -14.68 -13.43
C ILE A 148 0.15 -13.43 -13.12
N LEU A 149 -0.24 -13.29 -11.86
CA LEU A 149 -0.86 -12.10 -11.32
C LEU A 149 -0.03 -11.56 -10.17
N HIS A 150 0.34 -10.28 -10.23
CA HIS A 150 0.90 -9.58 -9.08
C HIS A 150 -0.21 -9.13 -8.13
N SER A 151 0.12 -9.02 -6.85
CA SER A 151 -0.79 -8.57 -5.81
C SER A 151 -0.03 -7.79 -4.75
N TYR A 152 -0.73 -6.93 -4.02
CA TYR A 152 -0.10 -6.12 -2.98
C TYR A 152 -1.03 -5.89 -1.78
N THR A 153 -0.46 -5.49 -0.65
CA THR A 153 -1.18 -5.16 0.58
C THR A 153 -0.61 -3.90 1.20
N MET A 154 -1.45 -3.09 1.85
CA MET A 154 -0.99 -1.95 2.64
C MET A 154 -0.61 -2.40 4.04
N LEU A 155 0.55 -1.96 4.52
CA LEU A 155 0.91 -2.11 5.93
C LEU A 155 0.12 -1.11 6.77
N THR A 156 -0.32 -1.57 7.93
CA THR A 156 -1.10 -0.78 8.88
C THR A 156 -0.51 -0.89 10.27
N MET A 157 -0.65 0.16 11.06
CA MET A 157 -0.25 0.21 12.47
C MET A 157 -1.37 0.76 13.35
N ASN A 158 -1.22 0.61 14.67
CA ASN A 158 -2.16 1.17 15.64
C ASN A 158 -2.20 2.70 15.55
N ALA A 159 -3.39 3.26 15.72
CA ALA A 159 -3.65 4.70 15.66
C ALA A 159 -4.58 5.17 16.79
N ASP A 160 -4.65 4.44 17.92
CA ASP A 160 -5.52 4.80 19.04
C ASP A 160 -5.08 6.12 19.71
N ASP A 161 -3.77 6.40 19.69
CA ASP A 161 -3.15 7.62 20.21
C ASP A 161 -2.87 8.67 19.12
N HIS A 162 -3.12 8.37 17.84
CA HIS A 162 -2.81 9.29 16.74
C HIS A 162 -3.79 10.47 16.68
N GLU A 163 -3.32 11.71 16.81
CA GLU A 163 -4.17 12.89 16.97
C GLU A 163 -5.23 13.11 15.88
N PHE A 164 -4.95 12.73 14.63
CA PHE A 164 -5.89 12.86 13.52
C PHE A 164 -6.66 11.56 13.25
N MET A 165 -5.95 10.42 13.17
CA MET A 165 -6.52 9.16 12.66
C MET A 165 -7.41 8.44 13.70
N LYS A 166 -7.23 8.73 15.01
CA LYS A 166 -8.07 8.16 16.07
C LYS A 166 -9.55 8.53 15.96
N ALA A 167 -9.88 9.56 15.18
CA ALA A 167 -11.24 10.03 14.94
C ALA A 167 -12.06 9.18 13.94
N TYR A 168 -11.41 8.32 13.15
CA TYR A 168 -12.05 7.53 12.10
C TYR A 168 -12.24 6.06 12.51
N HIS A 169 -13.04 5.31 11.76
CA HIS A 169 -13.58 4.00 12.10
C HIS A 169 -14.60 4.01 13.26
N LYS A 170 -15.23 2.85 13.49
CA LYS A 170 -16.23 2.70 14.54
C LYS A 170 -15.60 2.97 15.91
N PRO A 171 -16.31 3.63 16.85
CA PRO A 171 -15.77 3.97 18.16
C PRO A 171 -15.16 2.80 18.93
N GLN A 172 -15.81 1.63 18.89
CA GLN A 172 -15.41 0.42 19.62
C GLN A 172 -14.30 -0.41 18.96
N ASP A 173 -13.94 -0.11 17.72
CA ASP A 173 -12.89 -0.85 17.01
C ASP A 173 -11.52 -0.24 17.37
N GLU A 174 -10.49 -1.09 17.48
CA GLU A 174 -9.09 -0.64 17.48
C GLU A 174 -8.84 0.28 16.28
N LYS A 175 -8.29 1.47 16.54
CA LYS A 175 -7.99 2.45 15.48
C LYS A 175 -6.71 2.03 14.77
N ARG A 176 -6.74 2.10 13.45
CA ARG A 176 -5.62 1.74 12.59
C ARG A 176 -5.42 2.84 11.57
N MET A 177 -4.18 3.02 11.15
CA MET A 177 -3.83 3.83 9.99
C MET A 177 -2.92 3.02 9.06
N VAL A 178 -2.95 3.36 7.78
CA VAL A 178 -1.91 2.90 6.85
C VAL A 178 -0.58 3.54 7.19
N VAL A 179 0.51 2.82 6.94
CA VAL A 179 1.86 3.35 7.12
C VAL A 179 2.21 4.23 5.91
N ILE A 180 2.19 5.54 6.09
CA ILE A 180 2.55 6.51 5.03
C ILE A 180 4.04 6.84 5.22
N LEU A 181 4.82 6.63 4.16
CA LEU A 181 6.25 6.90 4.14
C LEU A 181 6.49 8.38 3.81
N PRO A 182 7.41 9.06 4.51
CA PRO A 182 7.98 10.31 4.01
C PRO A 182 8.69 10.09 2.68
N LYS A 183 8.59 11.05 1.74
CA LYS A 183 9.22 10.99 0.41
C LYS A 183 10.71 10.63 0.46
N GLY A 184 11.44 11.15 1.44
CA GLY A 184 12.87 10.87 1.63
C GLY A 184 13.20 9.42 2.01
N SER A 185 12.23 8.62 2.44
CA SER A 185 12.43 7.24 2.91
C SER A 185 11.99 6.18 1.91
N TYR A 186 11.54 6.56 0.70
CA TYR A 186 11.03 5.63 -0.30
C TYR A 186 12.08 4.59 -0.72
N MET A 187 13.29 5.04 -1.08
CA MET A 187 14.35 4.13 -1.49
C MET A 187 14.90 3.32 -0.32
N ASP A 188 14.99 3.92 0.87
CA ASP A 188 15.41 3.18 2.07
C ASP A 188 14.44 2.04 2.38
N TRP A 189 13.13 2.28 2.23
CA TRP A 189 12.11 1.25 2.38
C TRP A 189 12.25 0.15 1.33
N LEU A 190 12.34 0.51 0.04
CA LEU A 190 12.44 -0.46 -1.04
C LEU A 190 13.74 -1.30 -0.99
N ASN A 191 14.81 -0.77 -0.39
CA ASN A 191 16.09 -1.48 -0.23
C ASN A 191 16.25 -2.16 1.15
N ALA A 192 15.33 -1.92 2.09
CA ALA A 192 15.42 -2.44 3.45
C ALA A 192 15.41 -3.97 3.44
N GLN A 193 16.30 -4.56 4.23
CA GLN A 193 16.27 -5.98 4.54
C GLN A 193 15.08 -6.30 5.47
N PRO A 194 14.60 -7.56 5.53
CA PRO A 194 13.44 -7.94 6.34
C PRO A 194 13.54 -7.53 7.82
N GLU A 195 14.75 -7.57 8.39
CA GLU A 195 15.02 -7.22 9.79
C GLU A 195 14.93 -5.71 10.04
N GLN A 196 15.04 -4.89 8.98
CA GLN A 196 14.98 -3.43 9.03
C GLN A 196 13.57 -2.90 8.79
N SER A 197 12.67 -3.70 8.21
CA SER A 197 11.34 -3.28 7.78
C SER A 197 10.51 -2.66 8.90
N ALA A 198 10.63 -3.16 10.13
CA ALA A 198 9.88 -2.64 11.29
C ALA A 198 10.20 -1.18 11.62
N ALA A 199 11.41 -0.69 11.29
CA ALA A 199 11.83 0.68 11.56
C ALA A 199 11.03 1.73 10.75
N PHE A 200 10.35 1.32 9.68
CA PHE A 200 9.53 2.18 8.84
C PHE A 200 8.08 2.31 9.33
N MET A 201 7.69 1.51 10.34
CA MET A 201 6.31 1.44 10.85
C MET A 201 6.06 2.58 11.85
N ASN A 202 6.03 3.82 11.35
CA ASN A 202 5.83 5.03 12.16
C ASN A 202 4.51 5.72 11.79
N GLN A 203 3.86 6.33 12.79
CA GLN A 203 2.68 7.16 12.54
C GLN A 203 3.09 8.39 11.75
N TYR A 204 2.43 8.62 10.62
CA TYR A 204 2.66 9.80 9.79
C TYR A 204 2.13 11.05 10.51
N PRO A 205 2.83 12.22 10.47
CA PRO A 205 2.44 13.38 11.27
C PRO A 205 0.99 13.83 11.02
N ALA A 206 0.23 13.96 12.10
CA ALA A 206 -1.19 14.31 12.08
C ALA A 206 -1.48 15.67 11.41
N ASP A 207 -0.58 16.64 11.59
CA ASP A 207 -0.65 17.98 11.01
C ASP A 207 -0.39 18.00 9.49
N ARG A 208 0.06 16.89 8.90
CA ARG A 208 0.28 16.73 7.45
C ARG A 208 -0.84 15.96 6.74
N LEU A 209 -1.92 15.65 7.45
CA LEU A 209 -3.11 15.02 6.90
C LEU A 209 -4.30 15.95 7.07
N ILE A 210 -5.08 16.10 6.01
CA ILE A 210 -6.30 16.91 6.00
C ILE A 210 -7.45 16.12 5.40
N VAL A 211 -8.67 16.52 5.79
CA VAL A 211 -9.89 16.12 5.09
C VAL A 211 -10.03 17.05 3.90
N ASP A 212 -10.09 16.49 2.69
CA ASP A 212 -10.42 17.27 1.51
C ASP A 212 -11.94 17.44 1.45
N MET A 213 -12.40 18.71 1.44
CA MET A 213 -13.81 19.09 1.54
C MET A 213 -14.49 19.24 0.19
#